data_AF-A0A5N8YVL1-F1
#
_entry.id   AF-A0A5N8YVL1-F1
#
_cell.length_a   1.000
_cell.length_b   1.000
_cell.length_c   1.000
_cell.angle_alpha   90.00
_cell.angle_beta   90.00
_cell.angle_gamma   90.00
#
_symmetry.space_group_name_H-M   'P 1'
#
loop_
_entity.id
_entity.type
_entity.pdbx_description
1 polymer ?
#
loop_
_entity_poly.entity_id
_entity_poly.type
_entity_poly.pdbx_seq_one_letter_code
_entity_poly.pdbx_strand_id
1 'polypeptide(L)'
;MKLLVGLLACLALLVGCGGDSTFTPKEVIDKTPLTSGTKIVSETRAAISTPTVAESLTTAINKAQPVPKTVIVAMQETTTPTPRVVESDLRATPSLGSSTPCEVLTGDNKDKCQDMVKNATDLGDITVDLCASFSGVAKDMCEEMVKTGTDSQHGSGNSPGMSDQCAELSGDNKIRCEKEIANDPIFGGSGSNYVKNYDPNNIPKIAKFNFSELDKLGRMSKFRSVTGHDFSFNTSEYDIAGTSCRSMKHYMIPVGAPRKNALVHVTPHTFEWMSIKFFAPADGVIGDVIHSQSHGEPEQQFTIESAEYPGYYFGFYHVKLDPNLRGGSPVKAGQQVGTLGNEESYAEISVEARVNSRQIHLLSFLQAATDEVFEEYKARGVNSVLDVIITREERDANPIACDRNSEAGWFEGSYKYKASEAFMTWAFESSDNWVFFD
;
A
#
# COMPACT_ATOMS: atom_id res chain seq x y z
N MET A 1 -54.06 11.82 29.89
CA MET A 1 -55.25 12.57 30.34
C MET A 1 -54.80 13.56 31.41
N LYS A 2 -54.78 14.87 31.06
CA LYS A 2 -54.59 16.07 31.93
C LYS A 2 -53.24 16.19 32.68
N LEU A 3 -52.58 17.34 32.86
CA LEU A 3 -52.57 18.74 32.37
C LEU A 3 -51.29 19.32 33.06
N LEU A 4 -50.31 19.86 32.35
CA LEU A 4 -49.93 21.29 32.25
C LEU A 4 -49.75 22.13 33.55
N VAL A 5 -48.76 23.04 33.50
CA VAL A 5 -48.47 24.26 34.34
C VAL A 5 -47.45 24.06 35.49
N GLY A 6 -46.37 24.84 35.68
CA GLY A 6 -45.84 26.03 35.00
C GLY A 6 -44.67 26.70 35.77
N LEU A 7 -44.17 27.82 35.20
CA LEU A 7 -43.29 28.91 35.69
C LEU A 7 -41.99 28.56 36.48
N LEU A 8 -40.79 28.93 36.04
CA LEU A 8 -40.16 30.24 35.77
C LEU A 8 -40.02 31.19 36.99
N ALA A 9 -38.75 31.62 37.18
CA ALA A 9 -38.24 32.76 37.94
C ALA A 9 -37.94 32.59 39.45
N CYS A 10 -36.65 32.66 39.81
CA CYS A 10 -36.17 33.79 40.60
C CYS A 10 -34.66 33.99 40.48
N LEU A 11 -34.32 35.20 40.03
CA LEU A 11 -33.00 35.81 39.95
C LEU A 11 -32.63 36.36 41.34
N ALA A 12 -31.31 36.45 41.61
CA ALA A 12 -30.61 37.63 42.14
C ALA A 12 -29.81 37.50 43.46
N LEU A 13 -28.51 37.79 43.30
CA LEU A 13 -27.63 38.66 44.10
C LEU A 13 -26.98 38.12 45.40
N LEU A 14 -25.64 38.10 45.41
CA LEU A 14 -24.76 39.14 46.00
C LEU A 14 -23.29 38.80 45.63
N VAL A 15 -22.55 39.65 44.89
CA VAL A 15 -21.63 40.74 45.34
C VAL A 15 -20.43 40.18 46.14
N GLY A 16 -19.15 40.49 45.90
CA GLY A 16 -18.42 41.51 45.11
C GLY A 16 -16.95 41.43 45.60
N CYS A 17 -15.94 41.56 44.74
CA CYS A 17 -15.03 42.72 44.55
C CYS A 17 -13.73 42.09 44.01
N GLY A 18 -12.96 42.62 43.07
CA GLY A 18 -12.76 43.99 42.60
C GLY A 18 -11.25 44.15 42.40
N GLY A 19 -10.81 44.61 41.23
CA GLY A 19 -9.38 44.80 40.94
C GLY A 19 -9.09 45.13 39.48
N ASP A 20 -9.43 46.35 39.08
CA ASP A 20 -9.08 46.97 37.80
C ASP A 20 -7.58 47.05 37.55
N SER A 21 -7.16 46.79 36.32
CA SER A 21 -6.12 47.60 35.66
C SER A 21 -6.29 47.55 34.14
N THR A 22 -6.70 48.69 33.60
CA THR A 22 -6.69 49.03 32.18
C THR A 22 -5.25 49.16 31.67
N PHE A 23 -4.91 48.42 30.61
CA PHE A 23 -3.78 48.77 29.74
C PHE A 23 -4.19 48.57 28.27
N THR A 24 -4.07 49.65 27.51
CA THR A 24 -4.33 49.74 26.07
C THR A 24 -3.33 48.90 25.26
N PRO A 25 -3.73 48.38 24.08
CA PRO A 25 -2.90 47.46 23.31
C PRO A 25 -1.85 48.20 22.48
N LYS A 26 -0.59 47.78 22.61
CA LYS A 26 0.46 48.08 21.62
C LYS A 26 0.54 46.93 20.62
N GLU A 27 0.17 47.30 19.41
CA GLU A 27 0.41 46.61 18.15
C GLU A 27 1.92 46.37 17.97
N VAL A 28 2.33 45.10 17.89
CA VAL A 28 3.59 44.68 17.27
C VAL A 28 3.26 43.47 16.40
N ILE A 29 3.10 43.75 15.11
CA ILE A 29 2.99 42.77 14.05
C ILE A 29 4.42 42.29 13.77
N ASP A 30 4.77 41.08 14.20
CA ASP A 30 5.94 40.38 13.70
C ASP A 30 5.46 39.29 12.73
N LYS A 31 5.29 39.70 11.46
CA LYS A 31 5.09 38.81 10.33
C LYS A 31 6.46 38.62 9.70
N THR A 32 7.14 37.53 10.05
CA THR A 32 8.28 37.04 9.28
C THR A 32 7.75 36.12 8.19
N PRO A 33 7.82 36.50 6.89
CA PRO A 33 7.47 35.60 5.81
C PRO A 33 8.63 34.64 5.58
N LEU A 34 8.33 33.34 5.45
CA LEU A 34 9.24 32.37 4.86
C LEU A 34 9.39 32.73 3.37
N THR A 35 10.43 33.49 3.04
CA THR A 35 10.72 33.89 1.66
C THR A 35 11.24 32.71 0.87
N SER A 36 10.40 32.17 -0.01
CA SER A 36 10.81 31.35 -1.16
C SER A 36 11.67 32.21 -2.09
N GLY A 37 12.92 31.79 -2.28
CA GLY A 37 13.83 32.40 -3.23
C GLY A 37 13.56 31.91 -4.65
N THR A 38 12.68 32.59 -5.39
CA THR A 38 12.63 32.46 -6.85
C THR A 38 13.45 33.58 -7.47
N LYS A 39 14.68 33.27 -7.87
CA LYS A 39 15.49 34.19 -8.68
C LYS A 39 15.31 33.86 -10.16
N ILE A 40 14.62 34.79 -10.81
CA ILE A 40 14.56 35.14 -12.22
C ILE A 40 15.73 34.58 -13.07
N VAL A 41 15.38 33.85 -14.13
CA VAL A 41 16.08 33.87 -15.42
C VAL A 41 15.03 34.10 -16.50
N SER A 42 14.93 35.35 -16.95
CA SER A 42 14.29 35.75 -18.20
C SER A 42 15.37 35.91 -19.28
N GLU A 43 14.92 35.81 -20.55
CA GLU A 43 15.67 35.99 -21.82
C GLU A 43 16.33 34.70 -22.31
N THR A 44 15.76 34.02 -23.31
CA THR A 44 15.81 34.48 -24.71
C THR A 44 14.67 33.86 -25.52
N ARG A 45 13.75 34.67 -26.06
CA ARG A 45 12.77 34.25 -27.08
C ARG A 45 13.16 34.92 -28.40
N ALA A 46 13.76 34.15 -29.30
CA ALA A 46 13.93 34.55 -30.69
C ALA A 46 12.75 34.02 -31.52
N ALA A 47 12.34 34.87 -32.46
CA ALA A 47 11.20 34.73 -33.35
C ALA A 47 11.19 33.43 -34.16
N ILE A 48 9.99 32.96 -34.54
CA ILE A 48 9.62 32.63 -35.93
C ILE A 48 8.08 32.66 -36.04
N SER A 49 7.67 33.15 -37.21
CA SER A 49 6.38 33.64 -37.69
C SER A 49 5.24 32.62 -37.82
N THR A 50 4.02 33.12 -37.61
CA THR A 50 2.73 32.58 -38.09
C THR A 50 2.60 32.66 -39.62
N PRO A 51 1.69 31.85 -40.19
CA PRO A 51 0.73 32.47 -41.10
C PRO A 51 -0.73 32.07 -40.81
N THR A 52 -1.59 33.05 -41.05
CA THR A 52 -3.05 33.08 -41.01
C THR A 52 -3.63 32.63 -42.35
N VAL A 53 -4.65 31.75 -42.37
CA VAL A 53 -5.73 31.67 -43.40
C VAL A 53 -6.94 30.98 -42.74
N ALA A 54 -7.97 31.73 -42.33
CA ALA A 54 -9.22 32.08 -43.02
C ALA A 54 -10.29 30.98 -43.08
N GLU A 55 -11.45 31.29 -42.49
CA GLU A 55 -12.71 30.55 -42.52
C GLU A 55 -13.30 30.45 -43.94
N SER A 56 -14.00 29.36 -44.21
CA SER A 56 -15.16 29.37 -45.11
C SER A 56 -16.16 28.29 -44.71
N LEU A 57 -17.34 28.74 -44.28
CA LEU A 57 -18.57 27.95 -44.19
C LEU A 57 -19.03 27.51 -45.58
N THR A 58 -19.55 26.28 -45.70
CA THR A 58 -20.67 25.99 -46.61
C THR A 58 -21.44 24.77 -46.15
N THR A 59 -22.76 24.96 -46.12
CA THR A 59 -23.84 24.06 -45.73
C THR A 59 -24.10 22.99 -46.79
N ALA A 60 -24.36 21.74 -46.39
CA ALA A 60 -25.14 20.81 -47.20
C ALA A 60 -25.92 19.81 -46.32
N ILE A 61 -27.24 19.88 -46.48
CA ILE A 61 -28.28 19.03 -45.91
C ILE A 61 -28.41 17.77 -46.79
N ASN A 62 -28.46 16.56 -46.21
CA ASN A 62 -29.60 15.62 -46.39
C ASN A 62 -29.36 14.18 -45.92
N LYS A 63 -30.44 13.69 -45.28
CA LYS A 63 -31.06 12.34 -45.34
C LYS A 63 -30.55 11.21 -44.45
N ALA A 64 -31.46 10.85 -43.56
CA ALA A 64 -31.56 9.64 -42.77
C ALA A 64 -31.94 8.39 -43.61
N GLN A 65 -31.44 7.24 -43.15
CA GLN A 65 -32.04 5.87 -43.07
C GLN A 65 -30.96 4.79 -43.30
N PRO A 66 -31.15 3.52 -42.87
CA PRO A 66 -31.83 3.03 -41.67
C PRO A 66 -30.98 1.98 -40.89
N VAL A 67 -31.43 1.68 -39.68
CA VAL A 67 -30.95 0.62 -38.77
C VAL A 67 -31.08 -0.78 -39.39
N PRO A 68 -30.09 -1.70 -39.27
CA PRO A 68 -30.30 -3.11 -39.52
C PRO A 68 -30.79 -3.85 -38.26
N LYS A 69 -31.83 -4.65 -38.49
CA LYS A 69 -32.52 -5.53 -37.53
C LYS A 69 -31.62 -6.66 -37.04
N THR A 70 -31.88 -7.03 -35.79
CA THR A 70 -31.50 -8.26 -35.09
C THR A 70 -31.69 -9.52 -35.94
N VAL A 71 -30.66 -10.38 -35.98
CA VAL A 71 -30.78 -11.78 -36.40
C VAL A 71 -30.48 -12.64 -35.17
N ILE A 72 -31.51 -13.33 -34.69
CA ILE A 72 -31.42 -14.40 -33.69
C ILE A 72 -31.03 -15.66 -34.45
N VAL A 73 -29.87 -16.25 -34.12
CA VAL A 73 -29.52 -17.61 -34.53
C VAL A 73 -29.48 -18.47 -33.28
N ALA A 74 -30.45 -19.38 -33.19
CA ALA A 74 -30.43 -20.50 -32.26
C ALA A 74 -29.33 -21.48 -32.69
N MET A 75 -28.46 -21.87 -31.76
CA MET A 75 -27.61 -23.04 -31.95
C MET A 75 -27.91 -24.06 -30.86
N GLN A 76 -28.20 -25.26 -31.35
CA GLN A 76 -28.63 -26.45 -30.63
C GLN A 76 -27.53 -27.01 -29.73
N GLU A 77 -27.99 -27.57 -28.61
CA GLU A 77 -27.26 -28.48 -27.76
C GLU A 77 -26.80 -29.73 -28.54
N THR A 78 -25.52 -30.07 -28.39
CA THR A 78 -25.00 -31.41 -28.68
C THR A 78 -24.23 -31.90 -27.46
N THR A 79 -24.74 -32.98 -26.88
CA THR A 79 -24.19 -33.73 -25.75
C THR A 79 -23.05 -34.67 -26.18
N THR A 80 -22.27 -35.10 -25.16
CA THR A 80 -21.57 -36.41 -25.02
C THR A 80 -20.04 -36.39 -25.28
N PRO A 81 -19.20 -37.19 -24.59
CA PRO A 81 -19.24 -37.79 -23.23
C PRO A 81 -18.02 -37.45 -22.34
N THR A 82 -18.24 -37.62 -21.03
CA THR A 82 -17.27 -37.59 -19.92
C THR A 82 -16.20 -38.69 -20.01
N PRO A 83 -14.92 -38.42 -19.73
CA PRO A 83 -13.93 -39.45 -19.41
C PRO A 83 -13.98 -39.87 -17.93
N ARG A 84 -14.00 -41.18 -17.71
CA ARG A 84 -13.89 -41.90 -16.44
C ARG A 84 -12.62 -41.50 -15.68
N VAL A 85 -12.78 -41.03 -14.44
CA VAL A 85 -11.68 -40.96 -13.46
C VAL A 85 -11.62 -42.29 -12.70
N VAL A 86 -10.43 -42.87 -12.65
CA VAL A 86 -10.08 -44.03 -11.83
C VAL A 86 -9.81 -43.53 -10.41
N GLU A 87 -10.51 -44.13 -9.46
CA GLU A 87 -10.43 -43.87 -8.02
C GLU A 87 -9.14 -44.50 -7.46
N SER A 88 -8.34 -43.72 -6.74
CA SER A 88 -7.26 -44.24 -5.89
C SER A 88 -7.27 -43.50 -4.56
N ASP A 89 -7.65 -44.24 -3.52
CA ASP A 89 -7.59 -43.87 -2.11
C ASP A 89 -6.24 -43.30 -1.69
N LEU A 90 -6.23 -42.06 -1.18
CA LEU A 90 -5.16 -41.57 -0.30
C LEU A 90 -5.77 -40.78 0.87
N ARG A 91 -5.44 -41.27 2.07
CA ARG A 91 -5.77 -40.75 3.41
C ARG A 91 -5.55 -39.24 3.54
N ALA A 92 -6.52 -38.58 4.17
CA ALA A 92 -6.44 -37.18 4.59
C ALA A 92 -5.27 -36.92 5.57
N THR A 93 -4.47 -35.92 5.26
CA THR A 93 -3.59 -35.21 6.20
C THR A 93 -4.34 -34.00 6.78
N PRO A 94 -4.33 -33.74 8.10
CA PRO A 94 -4.97 -32.56 8.67
C PRO A 94 -4.14 -31.29 8.41
N SER A 95 -4.85 -30.18 8.16
CA SER A 95 -4.32 -28.84 7.94
C SER A 95 -3.68 -28.25 9.20
N LEU A 96 -2.51 -27.62 9.08
CA LEU A 96 -1.94 -26.75 10.11
C LEU A 96 -2.79 -25.47 10.25
N GLY A 97 -3.63 -25.43 11.28
CA GLY A 97 -4.20 -24.20 11.83
C GLY A 97 -3.77 -24.08 13.29
N SER A 98 -3.17 -22.94 13.65
CA SER A 98 -2.83 -22.46 15.00
C SER A 98 -2.70 -23.53 16.10
N SER A 99 -1.51 -24.07 16.32
CA SER A 99 -1.21 -24.87 17.50
C SER A 99 -0.05 -24.25 18.26
N THR A 100 -0.23 -23.98 19.54
CA THR A 100 0.89 -23.60 20.41
C THR A 100 1.96 -24.70 20.38
N PRO A 101 3.27 -24.40 20.48
CA PRO A 101 4.35 -25.40 20.31
C PRO A 101 4.24 -26.61 21.24
N CYS A 102 3.54 -26.47 22.37
CA CYS A 102 3.32 -27.53 23.34
C CYS A 102 2.19 -28.50 22.97
N GLU A 103 1.39 -28.24 21.92
CA GLU A 103 0.24 -29.08 21.56
C GLU A 103 0.62 -30.43 20.95
N VAL A 104 1.83 -30.56 20.40
CA VAL A 104 2.35 -31.81 19.86
C VAL A 104 2.86 -32.77 20.95
N LEU A 105 2.97 -32.30 22.19
CA LEU A 105 3.41 -33.11 23.34
C LEU A 105 2.22 -33.70 24.10
N THR A 106 2.43 -34.84 24.76
CA THR A 106 1.41 -35.52 25.58
C THR A 106 1.96 -35.89 26.97
N GLY A 107 1.07 -35.96 27.96
CA GLY A 107 1.41 -36.32 29.35
C GLY A 107 2.29 -35.27 30.03
N ASP A 108 3.11 -35.69 31.00
CA ASP A 108 3.96 -34.82 31.82
C ASP A 108 4.86 -33.85 31.02
N ASN A 109 5.20 -34.21 29.78
CA ASN A 109 5.99 -33.37 28.89
C ASN A 109 5.21 -32.17 28.35
N LYS A 110 3.89 -32.32 28.14
CA LYS A 110 3.00 -31.22 27.76
C LYS A 110 2.86 -30.23 28.90
N ASP A 111 2.64 -30.74 30.11
CA ASP A 111 2.43 -29.92 31.30
C ASP A 111 3.69 -29.11 31.63
N LYS A 112 4.87 -29.71 31.54
CA LYS A 112 6.16 -29.00 31.70
C LYS A 112 6.40 -27.95 30.62
N CYS A 113 6.11 -28.25 29.36
CA CYS A 113 6.22 -27.28 28.27
C CYS A 113 5.31 -26.07 28.50
N GLN A 114 4.06 -26.30 28.91
CA GLN A 114 3.11 -25.23 29.18
C GLN A 114 3.50 -24.39 30.41
N ASP A 115 4.09 -25.01 31.44
CA ASP A 115 4.57 -24.31 32.63
C ASP A 115 5.80 -23.45 32.33
N MET A 116 6.71 -23.94 31.47
CA MET A 116 7.86 -23.16 30.99
C MET A 116 7.43 -21.96 30.13
N VAL A 117 6.48 -22.14 29.21
CA VAL A 117 5.94 -21.05 28.39
C VAL A 117 5.23 -19.99 29.24
N LYS A 118 4.55 -20.39 30.32
CA LYS A 118 3.89 -19.47 31.25
C LYS A 118 4.87 -18.66 32.11
N ASN A 119 6.02 -19.22 32.45
CA ASN A 119 6.97 -18.61 33.39
C ASN A 119 8.18 -17.94 32.69
N ALA A 120 8.25 -17.98 31.36
CA ALA A 120 9.38 -17.45 30.56
C ALA A 120 9.50 -15.92 30.54
N THR A 121 8.64 -15.17 31.23
CA THR A 121 8.76 -13.70 31.36
C THR A 121 9.72 -13.22 32.46
N ASP A 122 10.40 -14.10 33.20
CA ASP A 122 11.12 -13.66 34.41
C ASP A 122 12.43 -14.41 34.73
N LEU A 123 13.28 -14.69 33.74
CA LEU A 123 14.56 -15.38 33.97
C LEU A 123 15.73 -14.72 33.23
N GLY A 124 16.14 -13.55 33.73
CA GLY A 124 17.54 -13.14 33.67
C GLY A 124 18.32 -13.89 34.73
N ASP A 125 19.39 -14.58 34.32
CA ASP A 125 20.27 -15.46 35.10
C ASP A 125 19.70 -16.83 35.50
N ILE A 126 20.16 -17.88 34.81
CA ILE A 126 20.53 -19.19 35.40
C ILE A 126 21.39 -20.00 34.41
N THR A 127 22.52 -20.52 34.89
CA THR A 127 23.51 -21.37 34.20
C THR A 127 23.20 -22.87 34.25
N VAL A 128 21.92 -23.25 34.21
CA VAL A 128 21.49 -24.66 34.20
C VAL A 128 21.12 -25.05 32.77
N ASP A 129 21.70 -26.15 32.26
CA ASP A 129 21.39 -26.68 30.93
C ASP A 129 19.92 -27.12 30.86
N LEU A 130 19.06 -26.19 30.38
CA LEU A 130 17.61 -26.34 30.28
C LEU A 130 17.21 -27.59 29.48
N CYS A 131 18.05 -28.03 28.54
CA CYS A 131 17.75 -29.11 27.63
C CYS A 131 18.25 -30.48 28.11
N ALA A 132 18.97 -30.54 29.24
CA ALA A 132 19.54 -31.77 29.79
C ALA A 132 18.47 -32.81 30.20
N SER A 133 17.23 -32.39 30.48
CA SER A 133 16.14 -33.28 30.88
C SER A 133 15.42 -33.98 29.71
N PHE A 134 15.71 -33.59 28.47
CA PHE A 134 15.11 -34.17 27.28
C PHE A 134 16.03 -35.22 26.63
N SER A 135 15.46 -36.10 25.81
CA SER A 135 16.23 -37.08 25.02
C SER A 135 15.65 -37.22 23.61
N GLY A 136 16.51 -37.61 22.66
CA GLY A 136 16.15 -37.74 21.24
C GLY A 136 15.75 -36.41 20.60
N VAL A 137 14.84 -36.46 19.65
CA VAL A 137 14.42 -35.31 18.81
C VAL A 137 13.91 -34.12 19.63
N ALA A 138 13.34 -34.36 20.82
CA ALA A 138 12.89 -33.29 21.72
C ALA A 138 14.06 -32.51 22.36
N LYS A 139 15.21 -33.16 22.57
CA LYS A 139 16.43 -32.48 23.02
C LYS A 139 17.00 -31.61 21.90
N ASP A 140 17.06 -32.15 20.68
CA ASP A 140 17.58 -31.42 19.52
C ASP A 140 16.76 -30.15 19.24
N MET A 141 15.42 -30.24 19.30
CA MET A 141 14.53 -29.08 19.15
C MET A 141 14.66 -28.07 20.30
N CYS A 142 14.84 -28.54 21.55
CA CYS A 142 15.08 -27.65 22.69
C CYS A 142 16.38 -26.87 22.52
N GLU A 143 17.47 -27.54 22.12
CA GLU A 143 18.78 -26.92 21.93
C GLU A 143 18.76 -25.91 20.77
N GLU A 144 17.99 -26.17 19.72
CA GLU A 144 17.82 -25.26 18.57
C GLU A 144 17.01 -24.01 18.95
N MET A 145 15.99 -24.15 19.81
CA MET A 145 15.25 -23.01 20.35
C MET A 145 16.07 -22.19 21.36
N VAL A 146 16.92 -22.83 22.17
CA VAL A 146 17.81 -22.10 23.09
C VAL A 146 18.89 -21.33 22.31
N LYS A 147 19.47 -21.92 21.25
CA LYS A 147 20.44 -21.24 20.38
C LYS A 147 19.86 -20.00 19.69
N THR A 148 18.59 -20.04 19.31
CA THR A 148 17.91 -18.89 18.70
C THR A 148 17.48 -17.84 19.72
N GLY A 149 17.42 -18.19 21.01
CA GLY A 149 17.07 -17.27 22.11
C GLY A 149 18.24 -16.51 22.74
N THR A 150 19.46 -17.06 22.75
CA THR A 150 20.61 -16.45 23.46
C THR A 150 21.41 -15.41 22.68
N ASP A 151 21.11 -15.15 21.41
CA ASP A 151 21.74 -14.03 20.65
C ASP A 151 20.91 -12.73 20.71
N SER A 152 20.06 -12.59 21.73
CA SER A 152 19.32 -11.35 22.02
C SER A 152 20.12 -10.38 22.89
N GLN A 153 21.40 -10.19 22.60
CA GLN A 153 22.17 -9.00 23.01
C GLN A 153 23.31 -8.71 22.02
N HIS A 154 23.04 -7.85 21.03
CA HIS A 154 24.03 -6.96 20.43
C HIS A 154 23.23 -5.82 19.77
N GLY A 155 23.34 -4.56 20.19
CA GLY A 155 24.58 -3.87 20.47
C GLY A 155 25.27 -3.60 19.13
N SER A 156 25.07 -2.39 18.60
CA SER A 156 25.75 -1.80 17.44
C SER A 156 27.15 -2.39 17.19
N GLY A 157 27.35 -3.01 16.02
CA GLY A 157 28.67 -3.39 15.54
C GLY A 157 28.63 -3.72 14.05
N ASN A 158 29.25 -2.86 13.23
CA ASN A 158 29.68 -3.20 11.87
C ASN A 158 30.41 -4.55 11.85
N SER A 159 29.99 -5.50 11.00
CA SER A 159 30.89 -6.51 10.44
C SER A 159 30.41 -7.12 9.12
N PRO A 160 31.35 -7.60 8.29
CA PRO A 160 31.25 -7.61 6.84
C PRO A 160 30.97 -9.02 6.28
N GLY A 161 30.29 -9.07 5.13
CA GLY A 161 30.27 -10.24 4.24
C GLY A 161 29.48 -11.44 4.76
N MET A 162 28.30 -11.68 4.18
CA MET A 162 27.79 -13.05 4.12
C MET A 162 28.85 -13.89 3.41
N SER A 163 29.47 -14.83 4.12
CA SER A 163 30.36 -15.82 3.54
C SER A 163 29.61 -16.57 2.44
N ASP A 164 30.23 -16.68 1.27
CA ASP A 164 29.74 -17.51 0.16
C ASP A 164 29.58 -18.96 0.65
N GLN A 165 28.34 -19.42 0.76
CA GLN A 165 28.00 -20.75 1.28
C GLN A 165 28.47 -21.88 0.36
N CYS A 166 28.83 -21.57 -0.90
CA CYS A 166 29.42 -22.54 -1.83
C CYS A 166 30.96 -22.48 -1.85
N ALA A 167 31.59 -21.61 -1.06
CA ALA A 167 33.04 -21.40 -1.08
C ALA A 167 33.86 -22.63 -0.67
N GLU A 168 33.31 -23.48 0.20
CA GLU A 168 33.99 -24.68 0.70
C GLU A 168 33.76 -25.92 -0.18
N LEU A 169 32.90 -25.83 -1.20
CA LEU A 169 32.60 -26.94 -2.11
C LEU A 169 33.55 -26.96 -3.31
N SER A 170 33.70 -28.12 -3.94
CA SER A 170 34.50 -28.26 -5.17
C SER A 170 33.83 -29.18 -6.20
N GLY A 171 34.27 -29.08 -7.45
CA GLY A 171 33.76 -29.87 -8.58
C GLY A 171 32.27 -29.68 -8.82
N ASP A 172 31.60 -30.75 -9.23
CA ASP A 172 30.16 -30.74 -9.58
C ASP A 172 29.25 -30.31 -8.42
N ASN A 173 29.69 -30.50 -7.17
CA ASN A 173 28.94 -30.09 -5.98
C ASN A 173 28.95 -28.58 -5.79
N LYS A 174 30.04 -27.89 -6.13
CA LYS A 174 30.09 -26.42 -6.14
C LYS A 174 29.18 -25.86 -7.23
N ILE A 175 29.28 -26.42 -8.44
CA ILE A 175 28.45 -26.02 -9.58
C ILE A 175 26.95 -26.20 -9.26
N ARG A 176 26.61 -27.31 -8.59
CA ARG A 176 25.23 -27.58 -8.17
C ARG A 176 24.77 -26.67 -7.04
N CYS A 177 25.59 -26.40 -6.02
CA CYS A 177 25.30 -25.44 -4.95
C CYS A 177 25.06 -24.03 -5.51
N GLU A 178 25.97 -23.54 -6.36
CA GLU A 178 25.84 -22.22 -6.99
C GLU A 178 24.58 -22.14 -7.86
N LYS A 179 24.24 -23.23 -8.57
CA LYS A 179 23.01 -23.32 -9.36
C LYS A 179 21.76 -23.39 -8.50
N GLU A 180 21.78 -24.07 -7.37
CA GLU A 180 20.64 -24.16 -6.44
C GLU A 180 20.42 -22.81 -5.74
N ILE A 181 21.47 -22.11 -5.29
CA ILE A 181 21.41 -20.73 -4.79
C ILE A 181 20.90 -19.77 -5.88
N ALA A 182 21.43 -19.89 -7.10
CA ALA A 182 20.97 -19.13 -8.26
C ALA A 182 19.60 -19.56 -8.80
N ASN A 183 18.90 -20.50 -8.14
CA ASN A 183 17.48 -20.77 -8.36
C ASN A 183 16.63 -20.64 -7.08
N ASP A 184 17.23 -20.34 -5.93
CA ASP A 184 16.55 -20.17 -4.65
C ASP A 184 15.89 -18.77 -4.60
N PRO A 185 14.56 -18.67 -4.46
CA PRO A 185 13.86 -17.40 -4.36
C PRO A 185 14.40 -16.47 -3.26
N ILE A 186 15.00 -17.04 -2.20
CA ILE A 186 15.52 -16.32 -1.03
C ILE A 186 16.94 -15.78 -1.28
N PHE A 187 17.77 -16.47 -2.07
CA PHE A 187 19.21 -16.15 -2.21
C PHE A 187 19.66 -15.63 -3.57
N GLY A 188 18.73 -15.10 -4.37
CA GLY A 188 19.08 -14.49 -5.67
C GLY A 188 18.93 -15.46 -6.84
N GLY A 189 18.02 -16.41 -6.68
CA GLY A 189 17.49 -17.22 -7.73
C GLY A 189 17.05 -16.40 -8.93
N SER A 190 17.53 -16.65 -10.15
CA SER A 190 16.83 -16.27 -11.39
C SER A 190 15.55 -17.09 -11.56
N GLY A 191 14.76 -17.22 -10.49
CA GLY A 191 13.35 -17.52 -10.58
C GLY A 191 12.71 -16.43 -11.44
N SER A 192 11.65 -16.80 -12.14
CA SER A 192 10.85 -15.94 -13.01
C SER A 192 10.30 -14.67 -12.35
N ASN A 193 10.70 -14.29 -11.14
CA ASN A 193 10.00 -13.35 -10.27
C ASN A 193 10.73 -11.99 -10.15
N TYR A 194 11.73 -11.74 -11.01
CA TYR A 194 12.54 -10.53 -11.03
C TYR A 194 12.58 -9.86 -12.40
N VAL A 195 12.68 -8.54 -12.41
CA VAL A 195 12.76 -7.71 -13.60
C VAL A 195 14.04 -8.00 -14.38
N LYS A 196 13.89 -8.32 -15.67
CA LYS A 196 15.02 -8.44 -16.59
C LYS A 196 15.39 -7.05 -17.12
N ASN A 197 16.60 -6.58 -16.81
CA ASN A 197 17.16 -5.30 -17.27
C ASN A 197 16.32 -4.08 -16.84
N TYR A 198 16.17 -3.86 -15.53
CA TYR A 198 15.49 -2.68 -15.01
C TYR A 198 16.16 -1.37 -15.47
N ASP A 199 15.40 -0.52 -16.13
CA ASP A 199 15.79 0.84 -16.53
C ASP A 199 14.79 1.85 -15.96
N PRO A 200 15.19 2.68 -14.98
CA PRO A 200 14.30 3.66 -14.37
C PRO A 200 13.82 4.75 -15.35
N ASN A 201 14.51 4.94 -16.48
CA ASN A 201 14.13 5.92 -17.50
C ASN A 201 13.20 5.34 -18.57
N ASN A 202 13.00 4.02 -18.57
CA ASN A 202 12.21 3.31 -19.57
C ASN A 202 11.37 2.22 -18.90
N ILE A 203 10.45 2.65 -18.03
CA ILE A 203 9.51 1.75 -17.36
C ILE A 203 8.54 1.17 -18.39
N PRO A 204 8.37 -0.17 -18.46
CA PRO A 204 7.42 -0.79 -19.38
C PRO A 204 5.99 -0.36 -19.05
N LYS A 205 5.19 -0.18 -20.11
CA LYS A 205 3.77 0.19 -20.02
C LYS A 205 2.90 -1.05 -19.80
N ILE A 206 2.93 -1.56 -18.58
CA ILE A 206 2.33 -2.83 -18.17
C ILE A 206 0.83 -2.70 -17.93
N ALA A 207 0.38 -1.62 -17.28
CA ALA A 207 -1.01 -1.47 -16.88
C ALA A 207 -1.87 -1.04 -18.09
N LYS A 208 -2.62 -2.01 -18.63
CA LYS A 208 -3.53 -1.90 -19.78
C LYS A 208 -4.97 -1.60 -19.35
N PHE A 209 -5.25 -1.64 -18.05
CA PHE A 209 -6.53 -1.29 -17.47
C PHE A 209 -6.33 -0.52 -16.17
N ASN A 210 -7.26 0.35 -15.84
CA ASN A 210 -7.22 1.10 -14.59
C ASN A 210 -7.48 0.18 -13.39
N PHE A 211 -6.78 0.38 -12.27
CA PHE A 211 -6.90 -0.53 -11.13
C PHE A 211 -8.24 -0.41 -10.39
N SER A 212 -9.02 0.65 -10.66
CA SER A 212 -10.33 0.91 -10.05
C SER A 212 -11.24 1.76 -10.96
N GLU A 213 -12.51 1.90 -10.59
CA GLU A 213 -13.50 2.78 -11.23
C GLU A 213 -13.10 4.25 -11.04
N LEU A 214 -12.27 4.79 -11.94
CA LEU A 214 -11.71 6.14 -11.81
C LEU A 214 -12.80 7.22 -11.69
N ASP A 215 -13.98 7.00 -12.26
CA ASP A 215 -15.16 7.88 -12.15
C ASP A 215 -15.77 8.00 -10.77
N LYS A 216 -15.51 7.03 -9.90
CA LYS A 216 -15.88 7.09 -8.48
C LYS A 216 -14.81 7.72 -7.61
N LEU A 217 -13.67 8.12 -8.17
CA LEU A 217 -12.55 8.71 -7.45
C LEU A 217 -12.43 10.20 -7.77
N GLY A 218 -12.23 11.02 -6.73
CA GLY A 218 -12.23 12.49 -6.84
C GLY A 218 -10.86 13.15 -6.74
N ARG A 219 -9.84 12.40 -6.27
CA ARG A 219 -8.45 12.87 -6.19
C ARG A 219 -7.50 11.70 -6.00
N MET A 220 -6.24 11.93 -6.37
CA MET A 220 -5.13 11.02 -6.22
C MET A 220 -3.99 11.68 -5.45
N SER A 221 -3.46 11.01 -4.42
CA SER A 221 -2.24 11.50 -3.77
C SER A 221 -1.07 11.42 -4.74
N LYS A 222 -0.07 12.29 -4.59
CA LYS A 222 1.18 12.17 -5.33
C LYS A 222 2.02 11.01 -4.77
N PHE A 223 2.80 10.40 -5.63
CA PHE A 223 3.88 9.50 -5.25
C PHE A 223 4.96 10.30 -4.50
N ARG A 224 5.52 9.73 -3.42
CA ARG A 224 6.35 10.43 -2.41
C ARG A 224 5.64 11.55 -1.64
N SER A 225 4.31 11.52 -1.56
CA SER A 225 3.55 12.40 -0.67
C SER A 225 3.66 11.98 0.80
N VAL A 226 3.04 12.77 1.68
CA VAL A 226 2.88 12.44 3.10
C VAL A 226 1.47 11.90 3.42
N THR A 227 0.74 11.44 2.42
CA THR A 227 -0.58 10.84 2.64
C THR A 227 -0.41 9.44 3.20
N GLY A 228 -1.22 9.08 4.20
CA GLY A 228 -1.17 7.77 4.86
C GLY A 228 0.09 7.63 5.72
N HIS A 229 0.95 6.67 5.36
CA HIS A 229 2.17 6.34 6.10
C HIS A 229 3.37 6.09 5.16
N ASP A 230 4.56 5.95 5.74
CA ASP A 230 5.78 5.61 5.00
C ASP A 230 5.62 4.26 4.28
N PHE A 231 5.98 4.22 3.01
CA PHE A 231 5.95 2.98 2.22
C PHE A 231 7.26 2.79 1.45
N SER A 232 8.37 3.23 2.04
CA SER A 232 9.70 3.14 1.44
C SER A 232 10.48 1.90 1.88
N PHE A 233 9.95 1.10 2.81
CA PHE A 233 10.62 -0.07 3.38
C PHE A 233 11.19 -1.03 2.31
N ASN A 234 12.37 -1.58 2.58
CA ASN A 234 13.11 -2.47 1.67
C ASN A 234 13.46 -1.86 0.30
N THR A 235 13.49 -0.53 0.20
CA THR A 235 13.97 0.20 -0.99
C THR A 235 15.16 1.10 -0.65
N SER A 236 15.82 1.62 -1.69
CA SER A 236 16.90 2.61 -1.54
C SER A 236 16.45 3.98 -1.01
N GLU A 237 15.14 4.20 -0.85
CA GLU A 237 14.56 5.41 -0.27
C GLU A 237 14.12 5.21 1.19
N TYR A 238 14.30 4.01 1.76
CA TYR A 238 14.02 3.77 3.17
C TYR A 238 15.05 4.48 4.06
N ASP A 239 14.57 5.42 4.89
CA ASP A 239 15.41 6.03 5.92
C ASP A 239 15.17 5.34 7.27
N ILE A 240 16.14 4.55 7.71
CA ILE A 240 16.12 3.84 8.99
C ILE A 240 16.00 4.79 10.19
N ALA A 241 16.52 6.02 10.09
CA ALA A 241 16.45 7.00 11.16
C ALA A 241 15.06 7.66 11.27
N GLY A 242 14.20 7.49 10.26
CA GLY A 242 12.85 8.07 10.26
C GLY A 242 12.84 9.58 10.14
N THR A 243 13.90 10.17 9.58
CA THR A 243 14.02 11.62 9.37
C THR A 243 13.51 12.06 8.00
N SER A 244 13.50 11.17 7.01
CA SER A 244 13.09 11.44 5.63
C SER A 244 12.18 10.34 5.05
N CYS A 245 10.98 10.24 5.59
CA CYS A 245 9.96 9.28 5.20
C CYS A 245 9.11 9.76 4.02
N ARG A 246 8.47 8.83 3.31
CA ARG A 246 7.62 9.16 2.15
C ARG A 246 6.66 8.02 1.81
N SER A 247 5.44 8.36 1.44
CA SER A 247 4.52 7.35 0.95
C SER A 247 4.81 7.08 -0.51
N MET A 248 5.13 5.83 -0.81
CA MET A 248 5.40 5.33 -2.16
C MET A 248 4.18 4.59 -2.74
N LYS A 249 2.99 4.94 -2.26
CA LYS A 249 1.70 4.51 -2.81
C LYS A 249 0.94 5.69 -3.38
N HIS A 250 -0.06 5.40 -4.19
CA HIS A 250 -1.13 6.35 -4.45
C HIS A 250 -2.37 6.00 -3.63
N TYR A 251 -2.94 7.00 -2.94
CA TYR A 251 -4.22 6.92 -2.26
C TYR A 251 -5.25 7.68 -3.09
N MET A 252 -6.41 7.08 -3.32
CA MET A 252 -7.54 7.69 -4.00
C MET A 252 -8.66 7.93 -2.99
N ILE A 253 -9.18 9.14 -2.98
CA ILE A 253 -10.37 9.46 -2.17
C ILE A 253 -11.60 9.46 -3.08
N PRO A 254 -12.68 8.77 -2.72
CA PRO A 254 -13.90 8.73 -3.51
C PRO A 254 -14.56 10.10 -3.74
N VAL A 255 -15.31 10.23 -4.84
CA VAL A 255 -16.06 11.46 -5.15
C VAL A 255 -17.08 11.79 -4.06
N GLY A 256 -17.30 13.08 -3.85
CA GLY A 256 -18.18 13.59 -2.80
C GLY A 256 -17.54 13.72 -1.42
N ALA A 257 -16.34 13.16 -1.20
CA ALA A 257 -15.56 13.48 0.00
C ALA A 257 -15.18 14.96 0.01
N PRO A 258 -15.41 15.69 1.12
CA PRO A 258 -15.06 17.11 1.19
C PRO A 258 -13.54 17.30 1.14
N ARG A 259 -13.11 18.43 0.58
CA ARG A 259 -11.69 18.83 0.58
C ARG A 259 -11.17 19.12 1.96
N LYS A 260 -12.02 19.63 2.86
CA LYS A 260 -11.62 19.99 4.21
C LYS A 260 -11.41 18.75 5.07
N ASN A 261 -10.23 18.59 5.66
CA ASN A 261 -9.85 17.45 6.49
C ASN A 261 -10.86 17.23 7.64
N ALA A 262 -11.23 18.31 8.32
CA ALA A 262 -12.18 18.26 9.43
C ALA A 262 -13.59 17.78 9.05
N LEU A 263 -13.92 17.75 7.75
CA LEU A 263 -15.25 17.36 7.28
C LEU A 263 -15.34 15.92 6.77
N VAL A 264 -14.21 15.26 6.49
CA VAL A 264 -14.22 13.97 5.76
C VAL A 264 -14.97 12.87 6.52
N HIS A 265 -14.74 12.74 7.83
CA HIS A 265 -15.35 11.69 8.66
C HIS A 265 -16.75 12.02 9.18
N VAL A 266 -17.23 13.25 8.95
CA VAL A 266 -18.57 13.69 9.41
C VAL A 266 -19.53 13.95 8.27
N THR A 267 -19.03 13.95 7.03
CA THR A 267 -19.85 14.14 5.83
C THR A 267 -20.30 12.77 5.32
N PRO A 268 -21.61 12.49 5.25
CA PRO A 268 -22.10 11.24 4.71
C PRO A 268 -21.60 11.01 3.29
N HIS A 269 -21.31 9.75 2.95
CA HIS A 269 -20.91 9.40 1.60
C HIS A 269 -22.03 9.69 0.60
N THR A 270 -21.64 10.13 -0.60
CA THR A 270 -22.59 10.39 -1.69
C THR A 270 -23.10 9.10 -2.36
N PHE A 271 -22.40 7.99 -2.12
CA PHE A 271 -22.74 6.62 -2.51
C PHE A 271 -21.97 5.65 -1.60
N GLU A 272 -22.31 4.36 -1.60
CA GLU A 272 -21.61 3.32 -0.84
C GLU A 272 -20.18 3.13 -1.37
N TRP A 273 -19.15 3.46 -0.58
CA TRP A 273 -17.75 3.39 -1.03
C TRP A 273 -17.30 1.94 -1.22
N MET A 274 -17.82 1.00 -0.44
CA MET A 274 -17.59 -0.44 -0.63
C MET A 274 -18.12 -0.98 -1.97
N SER A 275 -18.91 -0.20 -2.72
CA SER A 275 -19.32 -0.53 -4.09
C SER A 275 -18.25 -0.22 -5.16
N ILE A 276 -17.15 0.45 -4.79
CA ILE A 276 -16.05 0.77 -5.71
C ILE A 276 -15.33 -0.51 -6.08
N LYS A 277 -15.24 -0.81 -7.37
CA LYS A 277 -14.59 -2.02 -7.89
C LYS A 277 -13.10 -1.82 -8.08
N PHE A 278 -12.37 -2.92 -7.91
CA PHE A 278 -10.95 -3.03 -8.27
C PHE A 278 -10.79 -4.01 -9.42
N PHE A 279 -9.85 -3.71 -10.32
CA PHE A 279 -9.57 -4.49 -11.51
C PHE A 279 -8.08 -4.81 -11.61
N ALA A 280 -7.76 -5.97 -12.18
CA ALA A 280 -6.39 -6.32 -12.50
C ALA A 280 -5.84 -5.36 -13.59
N PRO A 281 -4.73 -4.63 -13.37
CA PRO A 281 -4.23 -3.68 -14.36
C PRO A 281 -3.61 -4.37 -15.58
N ALA A 282 -3.18 -5.62 -15.42
CA ALA A 282 -2.56 -6.45 -16.43
C ALA A 282 -2.96 -7.92 -16.24
N ASP A 283 -2.68 -8.75 -17.25
CA ASP A 283 -2.67 -10.21 -17.08
C ASP A 283 -1.62 -10.59 -16.04
N GLY A 284 -1.97 -11.47 -15.10
CA GLY A 284 -1.09 -11.75 -13.98
C GLY A 284 -1.55 -12.86 -13.07
N VAL A 285 -0.86 -12.99 -11.95
CA VAL A 285 -1.16 -13.96 -10.89
C VAL A 285 -1.24 -13.21 -9.56
N ILE A 286 -2.29 -13.49 -8.79
CA ILE A 286 -2.44 -12.96 -7.43
C ILE A 286 -1.38 -13.59 -6.52
N GLY A 287 -0.59 -12.77 -5.84
CA GLY A 287 0.38 -13.18 -4.83
C GLY A 287 -0.28 -13.60 -3.51
N ASP A 288 0.49 -13.61 -2.43
CA ASP A 288 -0.07 -13.93 -1.11
C ASP A 288 -1.15 -12.93 -0.70
N VAL A 289 -2.23 -13.45 -0.12
CA VAL A 289 -3.37 -12.66 0.34
C VAL A 289 -3.30 -12.51 1.85
N ILE A 290 -2.93 -11.33 2.29
CA ILE A 290 -2.88 -10.95 3.69
C ILE A 290 -4.27 -10.49 4.10
N HIS A 291 -4.81 -11.08 5.16
CA HIS A 291 -6.10 -10.71 5.72
C HIS A 291 -5.86 -9.77 6.91
N SER A 292 -6.50 -8.60 6.87
CA SER A 292 -6.51 -7.63 7.96
C SER A 292 -7.94 -7.26 8.33
N GLN A 293 -8.07 -6.50 9.40
CA GLN A 293 -9.33 -5.86 9.76
C GLN A 293 -9.07 -4.35 9.88
N SER A 294 -9.96 -3.57 9.30
CA SER A 294 -9.98 -2.12 9.45
C SER A 294 -11.38 -1.68 9.85
N HIS A 295 -11.49 -0.84 10.88
CA HIS A 295 -12.76 -0.40 11.47
C HIS A 295 -13.76 -1.53 11.77
N GLY A 296 -13.25 -2.73 12.11
CA GLY A 296 -14.07 -3.91 12.44
C GLY A 296 -14.52 -4.75 11.24
N GLU A 297 -14.22 -4.32 10.00
CA GLU A 297 -14.56 -5.07 8.79
C GLU A 297 -13.34 -5.81 8.23
N PRO A 298 -13.49 -7.07 7.75
CA PRO A 298 -12.43 -7.79 7.09
C PRO A 298 -12.06 -7.17 5.74
N GLU A 299 -10.77 -7.06 5.50
CA GLU A 299 -10.21 -6.59 4.24
C GLU A 299 -8.93 -7.36 3.92
N GLN A 300 -8.49 -7.28 2.67
CA GLN A 300 -7.32 -7.96 2.18
C GLN A 300 -6.33 -7.00 1.53
N GLN A 301 -5.07 -7.41 1.60
CA GLN A 301 -3.95 -6.84 0.86
C GLN A 301 -3.29 -7.97 0.06
N PHE A 302 -2.93 -7.69 -1.20
CA PHE A 302 -2.29 -8.67 -2.07
C PHE A 302 -1.56 -7.95 -3.20
N THR A 303 -0.74 -8.70 -3.94
CA THR A 303 -0.14 -8.21 -5.18
C THR A 303 -0.69 -8.95 -6.39
N ILE A 304 -0.59 -8.35 -7.57
CA ILE A 304 -0.72 -9.04 -8.86
C ILE A 304 0.64 -8.94 -9.55
N GLU A 305 1.31 -10.08 -9.76
CA GLU A 305 2.51 -10.15 -10.58
C GLU A 305 2.13 -10.14 -12.06
N SER A 306 2.78 -9.28 -12.86
CA SER A 306 2.57 -9.24 -14.30
C SER A 306 3.07 -10.50 -14.97
N ALA A 307 2.19 -11.15 -15.75
CA ALA A 307 2.56 -12.32 -16.54
C ALA A 307 3.48 -11.97 -17.73
N GLU A 308 3.33 -10.77 -18.29
CA GLU A 308 4.12 -10.30 -19.43
C GLU A 308 5.49 -9.74 -19.00
N TYR A 309 5.53 -9.11 -17.82
CA TYR A 309 6.73 -8.50 -17.26
C TYR A 309 6.97 -9.02 -15.84
N PRO A 310 7.45 -10.26 -15.68
CA PRO A 310 7.65 -10.83 -14.37
C PRO A 310 8.64 -10.01 -13.52
N GLY A 311 8.42 -10.00 -12.21
CA GLY A 311 9.11 -9.09 -11.29
C GLY A 311 8.50 -7.69 -11.16
N TYR A 312 7.50 -7.33 -11.97
CA TYR A 312 6.65 -6.18 -11.71
C TYR A 312 5.36 -6.61 -10.99
N TYR A 313 5.02 -5.89 -9.92
CA TYR A 313 3.88 -6.19 -9.07
C TYR A 313 3.01 -4.95 -8.87
N PHE A 314 1.70 -5.16 -8.86
CA PHE A 314 0.70 -4.16 -8.47
C PHE A 314 0.16 -4.52 -7.09
N GLY A 315 0.43 -3.71 -6.07
CA GLY A 315 -0.03 -3.95 -4.70
C GLY A 315 -1.37 -3.27 -4.42
N PHE A 316 -2.32 -4.06 -3.93
CA PHE A 316 -3.67 -3.66 -3.56
C PHE A 316 -3.82 -3.65 -2.03
N TYR A 317 -4.55 -2.66 -1.51
CA TYR A 317 -4.80 -2.51 -0.08
C TYR A 317 -6.26 -2.14 0.18
N HIS A 318 -6.75 -2.49 1.36
CA HIS A 318 -8.14 -2.25 1.77
C HIS A 318 -9.17 -2.80 0.77
N VAL A 319 -8.93 -4.00 0.23
CA VAL A 319 -9.81 -4.62 -0.78
C VAL A 319 -10.61 -5.75 -0.15
N LYS A 320 -11.91 -5.83 -0.44
CA LYS A 320 -12.70 -7.06 -0.32
C LYS A 320 -12.49 -7.89 -1.58
N LEU A 321 -11.56 -8.85 -1.52
CA LEU A 321 -11.22 -9.71 -2.66
C LEU A 321 -12.45 -10.55 -3.08
N ASP A 322 -12.62 -10.77 -4.39
CA ASP A 322 -13.62 -11.70 -4.90
C ASP A 322 -13.39 -13.08 -4.25
N PRO A 323 -14.42 -13.69 -3.63
CA PRO A 323 -14.27 -14.95 -2.89
C PRO A 323 -13.83 -16.14 -3.76
N ASN A 324 -13.93 -16.03 -5.08
CA ASN A 324 -13.44 -17.05 -6.01
C ASN A 324 -11.95 -16.90 -6.32
N LEU A 325 -11.34 -15.80 -5.91
CA LEU A 325 -9.92 -15.50 -6.09
C LEU A 325 -9.16 -15.73 -4.77
N ARG A 326 -7.92 -16.19 -4.92
CA ARG A 326 -6.97 -16.47 -3.82
C ARG A 326 -5.54 -16.36 -4.34
N GLY A 327 -4.56 -16.45 -3.44
CA GLY A 327 -3.16 -16.57 -3.86
C GLY A 327 -2.93 -17.67 -4.88
N GLY A 328 -2.15 -17.36 -5.92
CA GLY A 328 -1.92 -18.19 -7.10
C GLY A 328 -3.00 -18.14 -8.17
N SER A 329 -4.09 -17.38 -8.00
CA SER A 329 -5.14 -17.28 -9.02
C SER A 329 -4.67 -16.47 -10.22
N PRO A 330 -4.82 -16.96 -11.47
CA PRO A 330 -4.57 -16.16 -12.64
C PRO A 330 -5.70 -15.15 -12.85
N VAL A 331 -5.33 -13.96 -13.32
CA VAL A 331 -6.26 -12.89 -13.66
C VAL A 331 -5.94 -12.30 -15.03
N LYS A 332 -6.95 -11.70 -15.66
CA LYS A 332 -6.80 -10.97 -16.93
C LYS A 332 -6.91 -9.47 -16.72
N ALA A 333 -6.20 -8.68 -17.53
CA ALA A 333 -6.34 -7.23 -17.52
C ALA A 333 -7.83 -6.83 -17.62
N GLY A 334 -8.28 -5.96 -16.72
CA GLY A 334 -9.69 -5.53 -16.64
C GLY A 334 -10.65 -6.51 -15.94
N GLN A 335 -10.18 -7.68 -15.51
CA GLN A 335 -10.97 -8.56 -14.65
C GLN A 335 -11.20 -7.88 -13.30
N GLN A 336 -12.45 -7.82 -12.85
CA GLN A 336 -12.77 -7.38 -11.49
C GLN A 336 -12.16 -8.37 -10.50
N VAL A 337 -11.34 -7.88 -9.57
CA VAL A 337 -10.68 -8.69 -8.55
C VAL A 337 -11.29 -8.51 -7.16
N GLY A 338 -12.10 -7.47 -6.96
CA GLY A 338 -12.75 -7.21 -5.68
C GLY A 338 -13.47 -5.87 -5.67
N THR A 339 -13.80 -5.42 -4.46
CA THR A 339 -14.33 -4.08 -4.18
C THR A 339 -13.60 -3.45 -3.00
N LEU A 340 -13.86 -2.18 -2.67
CA LEU A 340 -13.32 -1.57 -1.46
C LEU A 340 -13.80 -2.32 -0.21
N GLY A 341 -12.88 -2.55 0.71
CA GLY A 341 -13.07 -3.41 1.88
C GLY A 341 -13.82 -2.76 3.03
N ASN A 342 -13.77 -1.43 3.13
CA ASN A 342 -14.35 -0.68 4.23
C ASN A 342 -14.83 0.70 3.77
N GLU A 343 -15.91 1.20 4.37
CA GLU A 343 -16.48 2.52 4.06
C GLU A 343 -15.56 3.69 4.46
N GLU A 344 -14.67 3.53 5.44
CA GLU A 344 -13.74 4.58 5.88
C GLU A 344 -12.34 4.49 5.22
N SER A 345 -12.12 3.48 4.36
CA SER A 345 -10.84 3.27 3.68
C SER A 345 -10.70 4.06 2.38
N TYR A 346 -9.46 4.30 1.97
CA TYR A 346 -9.13 4.85 0.65
C TYR A 346 -8.77 3.71 -0.31
N ALA A 347 -9.01 3.92 -1.60
CA ALA A 347 -8.48 2.99 -2.60
C ALA A 347 -6.97 3.24 -2.76
N GLU A 348 -6.17 2.19 -2.69
CA GLU A 348 -4.72 2.29 -2.72
C GLU A 348 -4.10 1.39 -3.77
N ILE A 349 -3.04 1.89 -4.40
CA ILE A 349 -2.23 1.14 -5.35
C ILE A 349 -0.74 1.44 -5.14
N SER A 350 0.08 0.40 -5.15
CA SER A 350 1.54 0.49 -5.25
C SER A 350 2.02 -0.25 -6.50
N VAL A 351 3.17 0.16 -7.03
CA VAL A 351 3.83 -0.56 -8.12
C VAL A 351 5.27 -0.83 -7.72
N GLU A 352 5.64 -2.10 -7.73
CA GLU A 352 6.99 -2.57 -7.42
C GLU A 352 7.67 -3.12 -8.66
N ALA A 353 8.95 -2.80 -8.83
CA ALA A 353 9.88 -3.48 -9.71
C ALA A 353 10.94 -4.16 -8.84
N ARG A 354 10.85 -5.49 -8.72
CA ARG A 354 11.81 -6.30 -7.96
C ARG A 354 12.95 -6.72 -8.88
N VAL A 355 14.14 -6.17 -8.68
CA VAL A 355 15.31 -6.44 -9.53
C VAL A 355 16.04 -7.70 -9.06
N ASN A 356 16.09 -7.92 -7.75
CA ASN A 356 16.61 -9.11 -7.08
C ASN A 356 16.08 -9.12 -5.63
N SER A 357 16.49 -10.11 -4.83
CA SER A 357 16.01 -10.28 -3.45
C SER A 357 16.33 -9.11 -2.50
N ARG A 358 17.21 -8.18 -2.89
CA ARG A 358 17.67 -7.05 -2.07
C ARG A 358 17.37 -5.68 -2.68
N GLN A 359 16.81 -5.64 -3.89
CA GLN A 359 16.61 -4.40 -4.62
C GLN A 359 15.20 -4.33 -5.19
N ILE A 360 14.41 -3.48 -4.56
CA ILE A 360 13.06 -3.14 -4.98
C ILE A 360 13.03 -1.65 -5.32
N HIS A 361 12.45 -1.32 -6.46
CA HIS A 361 12.09 0.05 -6.82
C HIS A 361 10.58 0.20 -6.79
N LEU A 362 10.11 1.26 -6.14
CA LEU A 362 8.71 1.63 -6.14
C LEU A 362 8.48 2.72 -7.18
N LEU A 363 7.34 2.63 -7.87
CA LEU A 363 6.99 3.49 -8.99
C LEU A 363 5.59 4.05 -8.81
N SER A 364 5.33 5.22 -9.39
CA SER A 364 3.96 5.68 -9.58
C SER A 364 3.21 4.74 -10.52
N PHE A 365 1.93 4.50 -10.24
CA PHE A 365 1.05 3.72 -11.13
C PHE A 365 1.06 4.27 -12.56
N LEU A 366 1.05 5.60 -12.72
CA LEU A 366 1.06 6.24 -14.04
C LEU A 366 2.39 6.10 -14.79
N GLN A 367 3.50 5.78 -14.11
CA GLN A 367 4.74 5.45 -14.82
C GLN A 367 4.61 4.11 -15.56
N ALA A 368 3.92 3.13 -14.96
CA ALA A 368 3.68 1.81 -15.53
C ALA A 368 2.39 1.72 -16.37
N ALA A 369 1.55 2.75 -16.37
CA ALA A 369 0.32 2.82 -17.17
C ALA A 369 0.61 3.02 -18.66
N THR A 370 -0.15 2.31 -19.49
CA THR A 370 -0.28 2.55 -20.94
C THR A 370 -0.81 3.95 -21.23
N ASP A 371 -0.59 4.41 -22.46
CA ASP A 371 -1.08 5.73 -22.89
C ASP A 371 -2.60 5.78 -22.82
N GLU A 372 -3.30 4.70 -23.18
CA GLU A 372 -4.76 4.59 -23.08
C GLU A 372 -5.27 4.78 -21.65
N VAL A 373 -4.66 4.13 -20.66
CA VAL A 373 -5.00 4.33 -19.25
C VAL A 373 -4.65 5.75 -18.81
N PHE A 374 -3.51 6.29 -19.27
CA PHE A 374 -3.12 7.66 -18.93
C PHE A 374 -4.06 8.72 -19.52
N GLU A 375 -4.66 8.50 -20.70
CA GLU A 375 -5.69 9.37 -21.27
C GLU A 375 -6.89 9.55 -20.32
N GLU A 376 -7.27 8.51 -19.56
CA GLU A 376 -8.36 8.61 -18.57
C GLU A 376 -8.04 9.62 -17.46
N TYR A 377 -6.77 9.71 -17.05
CA TYR A 377 -6.31 10.68 -16.06
C TYR A 377 -6.13 12.07 -16.66
N LYS A 378 -5.67 12.18 -17.91
CA LYS A 378 -5.63 13.46 -18.64
C LYS A 378 -7.01 14.08 -18.78
N ALA A 379 -8.04 13.27 -19.03
CA ALA A 379 -9.42 13.72 -19.06
C ALA A 379 -9.92 14.28 -17.71
N ARG A 380 -9.15 14.07 -16.63
CA ARG A 380 -9.42 14.54 -15.26
C ARG A 380 -8.38 15.56 -14.75
N GLY A 381 -7.63 16.19 -15.65
CA GLY A 381 -6.74 17.30 -15.30
C GLY A 381 -5.29 16.90 -14.93
N VAL A 382 -4.91 15.63 -15.02
CA VAL A 382 -3.50 15.20 -14.89
C VAL A 382 -2.81 15.40 -16.23
N ASN A 383 -2.05 16.48 -16.44
CA ASN A 383 -1.47 16.79 -17.76
C ASN A 383 -0.22 15.96 -18.09
N SER A 384 0.50 15.53 -17.07
CA SER A 384 1.73 14.74 -17.16
C SER A 384 1.81 13.72 -16.03
N VAL A 385 2.49 12.60 -16.27
CA VAL A 385 2.86 11.62 -15.22
C VAL A 385 3.64 12.30 -14.09
N LEU A 386 4.40 13.36 -14.39
CA LEU A 386 5.14 14.12 -13.37
C LEU A 386 4.23 14.91 -12.42
N ASP A 387 3.00 15.26 -12.82
CA ASP A 387 2.08 16.03 -11.96
C ASP A 387 1.71 15.25 -10.69
N VAL A 388 1.82 13.92 -10.76
CA VAL A 388 1.47 13.00 -9.68
C VAL A 388 2.70 12.44 -8.97
N ILE A 389 3.89 12.99 -9.23
CA ILE A 389 5.15 12.54 -8.65
C ILE A 389 5.84 13.72 -7.99
N ILE A 390 6.09 13.59 -6.69
CA ILE A 390 7.12 14.38 -6.03
C ILE A 390 8.43 13.66 -6.31
N THR A 391 9.43 14.39 -6.82
CA THR A 391 10.72 13.75 -7.15
C THR A 391 11.43 13.30 -5.88
N ARG A 392 12.37 12.38 -6.01
CA ARG A 392 13.20 11.97 -4.87
C ARG A 392 13.96 13.17 -4.32
N GLU A 393 14.54 13.97 -5.20
CA GLU A 393 15.34 15.14 -4.87
C GLU A 393 14.52 16.21 -4.15
N GLU A 394 13.28 16.44 -4.60
CA GLU A 394 12.36 17.38 -3.94
C GLU A 394 11.98 16.91 -2.53
N ARG A 395 11.70 15.61 -2.36
CA ARG A 395 11.40 15.03 -1.04
C ARG A 395 12.61 15.01 -0.13
N ASP A 396 13.81 14.71 -0.65
CA ASP A 396 15.06 14.71 0.10
C ASP A 396 15.45 16.13 0.55
N ALA A 397 15.13 17.16 -0.26
CA ALA A 397 15.32 18.56 0.12
C ALA A 397 14.29 19.06 1.14
N ASN A 398 13.13 18.41 1.24
CA ASN A 398 12.04 18.75 2.17
C ASN A 398 11.60 17.51 2.96
N PRO A 399 12.50 16.98 3.82
CA PRO A 399 12.29 15.70 4.49
C PRO A 399 11.18 15.81 5.54
N ILE A 400 10.41 14.72 5.69
CA ILE A 400 9.32 14.62 6.66
C ILE A 400 9.62 13.43 7.56
N ALA A 401 9.72 13.67 8.86
CA ALA A 401 9.99 12.61 9.82
C ALA A 401 8.77 11.69 10.01
N CYS A 402 9.00 10.48 10.51
CA CYS A 402 7.94 9.55 10.86
C CYS A 402 8.33 8.63 12.03
N ASP A 403 7.35 7.94 12.59
CA ASP A 403 7.54 7.05 13.73
C ASP A 403 8.17 5.71 13.34
N ARG A 404 9.43 5.48 13.74
CA ARG A 404 10.12 4.20 13.54
C ARG A 404 9.84 3.15 14.60
N ASN A 405 9.05 3.48 15.62
CA ASN A 405 8.58 2.50 16.61
C ASN A 405 7.25 1.85 16.19
N SER A 406 6.58 2.43 15.20
CA SER A 406 5.38 1.84 14.59
C SER A 406 5.75 1.03 13.35
N GLU A 407 5.05 -0.09 13.14
CA GLU A 407 5.19 -0.88 11.90
C GLU A 407 4.87 -0.05 10.65
N ALA A 408 3.86 0.83 10.74
CA ALA A 408 3.39 1.62 9.61
C ALA A 408 4.31 2.79 9.23
N GLY A 409 5.08 3.35 10.16
CA GLY A 409 5.87 4.56 9.88
C GLY A 409 5.01 5.82 9.73
N TRP A 410 4.14 6.12 10.71
CA TRP A 410 3.26 7.29 10.65
C TRP A 410 4.04 8.61 10.64
N PHE A 411 3.71 9.52 9.72
CA PHE A 411 4.38 10.82 9.62
C PHE A 411 4.23 11.65 10.90
N GLU A 412 5.29 12.36 11.28
CA GLU A 412 5.25 13.36 12.35
C GLU A 412 4.28 14.49 11.96
N GLY A 413 3.32 14.75 12.84
CA GLY A 413 2.21 15.67 12.57
C GLY A 413 0.91 14.96 12.19
N SER A 414 0.94 13.69 11.80
CA SER A 414 -0.26 12.90 11.54
C SER A 414 -1.04 12.64 12.84
N TYR A 415 -2.33 12.31 12.73
CA TYR A 415 -3.17 12.02 13.89
C TYR A 415 -2.67 10.84 14.75
N LYS A 416 -1.82 9.97 14.18
CA LYS A 416 -1.23 8.80 14.84
C LYS A 416 0.12 9.09 15.51
N TYR A 417 0.85 10.13 15.09
CA TYR A 417 2.19 10.44 15.62
C TYR A 417 2.44 11.94 15.70
N LYS A 418 2.57 12.45 16.93
CA LYS A 418 2.81 13.87 17.26
C LYS A 418 1.89 14.82 16.48
N ALA A 419 0.58 14.61 16.65
CA ALA A 419 -0.45 15.27 15.85
C ALA A 419 -0.30 16.81 15.79
N SER A 420 -0.45 17.35 14.58
CA SER A 420 -0.41 18.78 14.28
C SER A 420 -1.53 19.11 13.30
N GLU A 421 -2.46 19.97 13.71
CA GLU A 421 -3.59 20.39 12.87
C GLU A 421 -3.11 21.03 11.56
N ALA A 422 -2.05 21.83 11.62
CA ALA A 422 -1.44 22.44 10.44
C ALA A 422 -0.91 21.38 9.47
N PHE A 423 -0.21 20.36 9.97
CA PHE A 423 0.28 19.26 9.14
C PHE A 423 -0.86 18.46 8.54
N MET A 424 -1.84 18.05 9.33
CA MET A 424 -2.98 17.25 8.85
C MET A 424 -3.79 18.00 7.79
N THR A 425 -4.02 19.29 7.99
CA THR A 425 -4.68 20.16 7.00
C THR A 425 -3.86 20.26 5.73
N TRP A 426 -2.56 20.55 5.83
CA TRP A 426 -1.69 20.63 4.64
C TRP A 426 -1.58 19.29 3.89
N ALA A 427 -1.38 18.19 4.62
CA ALA A 427 -1.25 16.85 4.06
C ALA A 427 -2.51 16.42 3.30
N PHE A 428 -3.70 16.81 3.77
CA PHE A 428 -4.97 16.39 3.19
C PHE A 428 -5.55 17.36 2.16
N GLU A 429 -5.35 18.67 2.34
CA GLU A 429 -6.02 19.71 1.55
C GLU A 429 -5.13 20.31 0.45
N SER A 430 -3.81 20.19 0.55
CA SER A 430 -2.88 20.86 -0.37
C SER A 430 -2.67 20.09 -1.69
N SER A 431 -2.56 20.84 -2.78
CA SER A 431 -2.07 20.35 -4.08
C SER A 431 -0.61 19.92 -4.06
N ASP A 432 0.11 20.17 -2.96
CA ASP A 432 1.47 19.63 -2.77
C ASP A 432 1.44 18.11 -2.66
N ASN A 433 0.38 17.55 -2.04
CA ASN A 433 0.25 16.12 -1.78
C ASN A 433 -0.80 15.45 -2.67
N TRP A 434 -1.66 16.21 -3.34
CA TRP A 434 -2.79 15.69 -4.11
C TRP A 434 -2.87 16.30 -5.51
N VAL A 435 -3.39 15.50 -6.45
CA VAL A 435 -4.01 15.99 -7.68
C VAL A 435 -5.51 15.77 -7.55
N PHE A 436 -6.28 16.84 -7.71
CA PHE A 436 -7.74 16.82 -7.64
C PHE A 436 -8.32 16.66 -9.05
N PHE A 437 -9.39 15.88 -9.18
CA PHE A 437 -10.03 15.55 -10.47
C PHE A 437 -11.26 16.43 -10.78
N ASP A 438 -11.29 17.65 -10.25
CA ASP A 438 -12.41 18.61 -10.35
C ASP A 438 -12.56 19.33 -11.69
#